data_AF-A0AAV0XPT5-F1
#
_entry.id   AF-A0AAV0XPT5-F1
#
_cell.length_a   1.000
_cell.length_b   1.000
_cell.length_c   1.000
_cell.angle_alpha   90.00
_cell.angle_beta   90.00
_cell.angle_gamma   90.00
#
_symmetry.space_group_name_H-M   'P 1'
#
loop_
_entity.id
_entity.type
_entity.pdbx_description
1 polymer ?
#
loop_
_entity_poly.entity_id
_entity_poly.type
_entity_poly.pdbx_seq_one_letter_code
_entity_poly.pdbx_strand_id
1 'polypeptide(L)'
;MQDLHASVDGSELKLCSEESASVAFFRRPDGIPSSDFKEYARIRINALPTRKRVNRGKAGPARCRACGLVDETLAHISQTCQRSHESRILRHDCLVKRITGGTRWKRSISTSYMAVI
;
A
#
# COMPACT_ATOMS: atom_id res chain seq x y z
N MET A 1 -2.05 27.80 5.03
CA MET A 1 -2.48 26.43 4.62
C MET A 1 -1.77 25.47 5.55
N GLN A 2 -2.49 24.67 6.36
CA GLN A 2 -1.83 23.69 7.24
C GLN A 2 -1.40 22.50 6.40
N ASP A 3 -0.16 22.08 6.54
CA ASP A 3 0.33 20.89 5.85
C ASP A 3 -0.36 19.65 6.43
N LEU A 4 -0.90 18.79 5.56
CA LEU A 4 -1.58 17.56 5.99
C LEU A 4 -0.70 16.70 6.90
N HIS A 5 0.61 16.69 6.65
CA HIS A 5 1.58 15.94 7.42
C HIS A 5 1.86 16.51 8.83
N ALA A 6 1.38 17.70 9.13
CA ALA A 6 1.39 18.28 10.48
C ALA A 6 0.22 17.77 11.34
N SER A 7 -0.80 17.16 10.73
CA SER A 7 -1.92 16.56 11.45
C SER A 7 -1.57 15.17 11.98
N VAL A 8 -2.33 14.69 12.98
CA VAL A 8 -2.19 13.32 13.53
C VAL A 8 -2.42 12.26 12.46
N ASP A 9 -3.31 12.50 11.51
CA ASP A 9 -3.62 11.55 10.43
C ASP A 9 -2.56 11.56 9.32
N GLY A 10 -1.83 12.66 9.16
CA GLY A 10 -0.80 12.81 8.12
C GLY A 10 0.64 12.70 8.62
N SER A 11 0.89 12.60 9.93
CA SER A 11 2.26 12.64 10.49
C SER A 11 3.17 11.53 9.94
N GLU A 12 2.60 10.38 9.61
CA GLU A 12 3.32 9.25 9.00
C GLU A 12 3.68 9.50 7.51
N LEU A 13 3.13 10.55 6.91
CA LEU A 13 3.32 10.89 5.49
C LEU A 13 4.41 11.94 5.25
N LYS A 14 5.07 12.44 6.31
CA LYS A 14 6.06 13.53 6.24
C LYS A 14 7.15 13.31 5.19
N LEU A 15 7.69 12.10 5.12
CA LEU A 15 8.80 11.75 4.22
C LEU A 15 8.33 11.35 2.82
N CYS A 16 7.03 11.20 2.57
CA CYS A 16 6.57 10.68 1.29
C CYS A 16 6.64 11.67 0.14
N SER A 17 6.86 12.97 0.41
CA SER A 17 7.21 13.93 -0.64
C SER A 17 8.60 13.69 -1.23
N GLU A 18 9.50 13.06 -0.48
CA GLU A 18 10.87 12.74 -0.92
C GLU A 18 10.85 11.61 -1.95
N GLU A 19 9.94 10.64 -1.79
CA GLU A 19 9.80 9.49 -2.68
C GLU A 19 8.71 9.70 -3.73
N SER A 20 9.11 10.18 -4.91
CA SER A 20 8.19 10.47 -6.02
C SER A 20 7.31 9.27 -6.42
N ALA A 21 7.81 8.04 -6.28
CA ALA A 21 7.07 6.81 -6.55
C ALA A 21 5.90 6.61 -5.57
N SER A 22 6.05 7.01 -4.30
CA SER A 22 5.04 6.87 -3.24
C SER A 22 3.78 7.74 -3.50
N VAL A 23 3.96 8.86 -4.23
CA VAL A 23 2.89 9.80 -4.57
C VAL A 23 2.46 9.74 -6.04
N ALA A 24 3.07 8.86 -6.85
CA ALA A 24 2.85 8.79 -8.29
C ALA A 24 1.37 8.57 -8.65
N PHE A 25 0.69 7.67 -7.94
CA PHE A 25 -0.72 7.36 -8.19
C PHE A 25 -1.68 8.51 -7.85
N PHE A 26 -1.29 9.46 -7.00
CA PHE A 26 -2.06 10.69 -6.76
C PHE A 26 -1.90 11.71 -7.88
N ARG A 27 -0.69 11.80 -8.44
CA ARG A 27 -0.38 12.74 -9.53
C ARG A 27 -0.94 12.27 -10.86
N ARG A 28 -0.93 10.96 -11.09
CA ARG A 28 -1.38 10.30 -12.31
C ARG A 28 -2.18 9.04 -11.95
N PRO A 29 -3.48 9.17 -11.64
CA PRO A 29 -4.35 8.04 -11.30
C PRO A 29 -4.80 7.25 -12.55
N ASP A 30 -3.92 7.09 -13.54
CA ASP A 30 -4.24 6.45 -14.81
C ASP A 30 -4.63 4.98 -14.59
N GLY A 31 -5.81 4.59 -15.09
CA GLY A 31 -6.33 3.23 -14.94
C GLY A 31 -6.91 2.91 -13.55
N ILE A 32 -7.08 3.90 -12.67
CA ILE A 32 -7.76 3.73 -11.38
C ILE A 32 -9.20 4.27 -11.50
N PRO A 33 -10.23 3.43 -11.30
CA PRO A 33 -11.61 3.91 -11.24
C PRO A 33 -11.80 4.98 -10.15
N SER A 34 -12.69 5.95 -10.38
CA SER A 34 -12.89 7.05 -9.41
C SER A 34 -13.37 6.59 -8.04
N SER A 35 -14.11 5.47 -7.96
CA SER A 35 -14.50 4.83 -6.71
C SER A 35 -13.27 4.38 -5.92
N ASP A 36 -12.36 3.71 -6.60
CA ASP A 36 -11.18 3.09 -6.00
C ASP A 36 -10.18 4.16 -5.59
N PHE A 37 -10.05 5.22 -6.39
CA PHE A 37 -9.21 6.37 -6.05
C PHE A 37 -9.60 6.99 -4.70
N LYS A 38 -10.90 7.16 -4.44
CA LYS A 38 -11.40 7.68 -3.15
C LYS A 38 -11.01 6.75 -2.00
N GLU A 39 -11.17 5.44 -2.19
CA GLU A 39 -10.82 4.43 -1.19
C GLU A 39 -9.30 4.38 -0.93
N TYR A 40 -8.48 4.44 -1.98
CA TYR A 40 -7.01 4.47 -1.87
C TYR A 40 -6.52 5.74 -1.18
N ALA A 41 -7.14 6.89 -1.49
CA ALA A 41 -6.84 8.13 -0.81
C ALA A 41 -7.13 8.02 0.69
N ARG A 42 -8.30 7.46 1.07
CA ARG A 42 -8.67 7.24 2.49
C ARG A 42 -7.70 6.32 3.21
N ILE A 43 -7.25 5.24 2.57
CA ILE A 43 -6.25 4.33 3.13
C ILE A 43 -4.94 5.09 3.36
N ARG A 44 -4.48 5.87 2.36
CA ARG A 44 -3.21 6.60 2.46
C ARG A 44 -3.16 7.54 3.65
N ILE A 45 -4.23 8.32 3.85
CA ILE A 45 -4.28 9.36 4.89
C ILE A 45 -4.78 8.82 6.24
N ASN A 46 -4.82 7.50 6.42
CA ASN A 46 -5.35 6.86 7.63
C ASN A 46 -6.77 7.33 8.01
N ALA A 47 -7.61 7.60 7.00
CA ALA A 47 -8.98 8.09 7.20
C ALA A 47 -10.02 6.99 7.34
N LEU A 48 -9.64 5.72 7.18
CA LEU A 48 -10.57 4.61 7.36
C LEU A 48 -11.12 4.56 8.79
N PRO A 49 -12.41 4.20 8.97
CA PRO A 49 -13.09 4.21 10.26
C PRO A 49 -12.66 3.02 11.13
N THR A 50 -11.38 3.01 11.52
CA THR A 50 -10.83 2.07 12.50
C THR A 50 -11.32 2.46 13.89
N ARG A 51 -11.45 1.50 14.81
CA ARG A 51 -11.90 1.79 16.18
C ARG A 51 -10.98 2.78 16.89
N LYS A 52 -9.66 2.72 16.69
CA LYS A 52 -8.73 3.71 17.25
C LYS A 52 -8.98 5.11 16.69
N ARG A 53 -9.35 5.23 15.41
CA ARG A 53 -9.69 6.52 14.80
C ARG A 53 -11.03 7.06 15.32
N VAL A 54 -12.07 6.22 15.31
CA VAL A 54 -13.44 6.62 15.71
C VAL A 54 -13.50 6.97 17.20
N ASN A 55 -12.73 6.28 18.04
CA ASN A 55 -12.65 6.54 19.47
C ASN A 55 -11.51 7.49 19.86
N ARG A 56 -10.95 8.26 18.91
CA ARG A 56 -9.92 9.25 19.25
C ARG A 56 -10.47 10.27 20.26
N GLY A 57 -9.74 10.47 21.36
CA GLY A 57 -10.13 11.39 22.43
C GLY A 57 -11.33 10.92 23.26
N LYS A 58 -11.79 9.67 23.08
CA LYS A 58 -12.93 9.09 23.81
C LYS A 58 -12.57 7.73 24.37
N ALA A 59 -13.17 7.37 25.50
CA ALA A 59 -13.17 5.99 25.94
C ALA A 59 -14.04 5.16 24.99
N GLY A 60 -13.58 3.98 24.60
CA GLY A 60 -14.33 3.12 23.68
C GLY A 60 -13.57 1.85 23.31
N PRO A 61 -14.23 0.91 22.61
CA PRO A 61 -13.60 -0.34 22.19
C PRO A 61 -12.42 -0.05 21.26
N ALA A 62 -11.23 -0.55 21.61
CA ALA A 62 -10.02 -0.34 20.81
C ALA A 62 -9.60 -1.59 20.02
N ARG A 63 -9.94 -2.79 20.48
CA ARG A 63 -9.51 -4.07 19.89
C ARG A 63 -10.03 -4.27 18.47
N CYS A 64 -9.23 -4.93 17.63
CA CYS A 64 -9.57 -5.29 16.26
C CYS A 64 -10.89 -6.06 16.17
N ARG A 65 -11.81 -5.62 15.32
CA ARG A 65 -13.09 -6.30 15.04
C ARG A 65 -12.90 -7.67 14.41
N ALA A 66 -11.77 -7.91 13.74
CA ALA A 66 -11.51 -9.14 13.02
C ALA A 66 -10.81 -10.19 13.89
N CYS A 67 -9.65 -9.85 14.48
CA CYS A 67 -8.87 -10.82 15.26
C CYS A 67 -9.03 -10.68 16.77
N GLY A 68 -9.50 -9.55 17.29
CA GLY A 68 -9.61 -9.29 18.73
C GLY A 68 -8.28 -9.13 19.50
N LEU A 69 -7.14 -9.48 18.90
CA LEU A 69 -5.85 -9.61 19.61
C LEU A 69 -5.17 -8.28 19.94
N VAL A 70 -5.21 -7.31 19.04
CA VAL A 70 -4.51 -6.02 19.17
C VAL A 70 -5.45 -4.86 18.88
N ASP A 71 -5.00 -3.63 19.16
CA ASP A 71 -5.74 -2.42 18.83
C ASP A 71 -5.98 -2.29 17.32
N GLU A 72 -7.19 -1.90 16.95
CA GLU A 72 -7.60 -1.71 15.57
C GLU A 72 -7.05 -0.39 15.03
N THR A 73 -5.84 -0.48 14.48
CA THR A 73 -5.23 0.57 13.66
C THR A 73 -5.23 0.16 12.20
N LEU A 74 -5.08 1.13 11.30
CA LEU A 74 -4.93 0.81 9.88
C LEU A 74 -3.64 0.03 9.62
N ALA A 75 -2.56 0.34 10.33
CA ALA A 75 -1.31 -0.42 10.27
C ALA A 75 -1.55 -1.89 10.63
N HIS A 76 -2.28 -2.17 11.72
CA HIS A 76 -2.64 -3.54 12.07
C HIS A 76 -3.45 -4.22 10.96
N ILE A 77 -4.56 -3.60 10.51
CA ILE A 77 -5.45 -4.20 9.50
C ILE A 77 -4.68 -4.49 8.20
N SER A 78 -3.87 -3.55 7.73
CA SER A 78 -3.22 -3.62 6.42
C SER A 78 -1.91 -4.40 6.41
N GLN A 79 -1.23 -4.54 7.55
CA GLN A 79 0.12 -5.12 7.62
C GLN A 79 0.21 -6.42 8.41
N THR A 80 -0.62 -6.66 9.44
CA THR A 80 -0.42 -7.79 10.36
C THR A 80 -1.67 -8.58 10.70
N CYS A 81 -2.86 -8.07 10.41
CA CYS A 81 -4.11 -8.76 10.75
C CYS A 81 -4.24 -10.11 10.03
N GLN A 82 -4.69 -11.13 10.75
CA GLN A 82 -4.92 -12.46 10.21
C GLN A 82 -5.99 -12.43 9.10
N ARG A 83 -7.03 -11.60 9.25
CA ARG A 83 -8.11 -11.47 8.26
C ARG A 83 -7.62 -10.97 6.90
N SER A 84 -6.56 -10.16 6.86
CA SER A 84 -5.98 -9.64 5.62
C SER A 84 -4.78 -10.44 5.13
N HIS A 85 -4.40 -11.52 5.82
CA HIS A 85 -3.20 -12.27 5.54
C HIS A 85 -3.18 -12.84 4.11
N GLU A 86 -4.24 -13.55 3.72
CA GLU A 86 -4.34 -14.13 2.38
C GLU A 86 -4.35 -13.06 1.29
N SER A 87 -5.09 -11.97 1.49
CA SER A 87 -5.11 -10.85 0.52
C SER A 87 -3.74 -10.19 0.36
N ARG A 88 -2.94 -10.12 1.43
CA ARG A 88 -1.55 -9.62 1.37
C ARG A 88 -0.66 -10.56 0.55
N ILE A 89 -0.78 -11.88 0.74
CA ILE A 89 -0.04 -12.89 -0.03
C ILE A 89 -0.43 -12.79 -1.51
N LEU A 90 -1.74 -12.78 -1.82
CA LEU A 90 -2.23 -12.66 -3.20
C LEU A 90 -1.71 -11.39 -3.88
N ARG A 91 -1.73 -10.24 -3.19
CA ARG A 91 -1.18 -8.99 -3.71
C ARG A 91 0.32 -9.11 -4.00
N HIS A 92 1.08 -9.71 -3.08
CA HIS A 92 2.50 -9.94 -3.23
C HIS A 92 2.79 -10.84 -4.44
N ASP A 93 2.10 -11.97 -4.56
CA ASP A 93 2.30 -12.94 -5.64
C ASP A 93 1.95 -12.36 -7.00
N CYS A 94 0.86 -11.59 -7.09
CA CYS A 94 0.49 -10.86 -8.31
C CYS A 94 1.59 -9.86 -8.73
N LEU A 95 2.17 -9.15 -7.77
CA LEU A 95 3.24 -8.19 -8.03
C LEU A 95 4.54 -8.89 -8.45
N VAL A 96 4.93 -9.96 -7.76
CA VAL A 96 6.10 -10.78 -8.13
C VAL A 96 5.91 -11.39 -9.50
N LYS A 97 4.74 -11.96 -9.83
CA LYS A 97 4.45 -12.50 -11.18
C LYS A 97 4.55 -11.42 -12.25
N ARG A 98 4.07 -10.21 -11.99
CA ARG A 98 4.16 -9.09 -12.94
C ARG A 98 5.61 -8.65 -13.17
N ILE A 99 6.40 -8.57 -12.12
CA ILE A 99 7.83 -8.20 -12.21
C ILE A 99 8.61 -9.33 -12.90
N THR A 100 8.48 -10.57 -12.42
CA THR A 100 9.23 -11.73 -12.92
C THR A 100 8.83 -12.12 -14.35
N GLY A 101 7.53 -12.07 -14.65
CA GLY A 101 6.99 -12.24 -16.01
C GLY A 101 7.46 -11.16 -16.97
N GLY A 102 7.70 -9.93 -16.47
CA GLY A 102 8.38 -8.86 -17.21
C GLY A 102 9.89 -9.08 -17.37
N THR A 103 10.55 -9.77 -16.43
CA THR A 103 11.99 -10.07 -16.51
C THR A 103 12.34 -11.31 -17.34
N ARG A 104 11.35 -12.07 -17.85
CA ARG A 104 11.61 -13.16 -18.82
C ARG A 104 12.07 -12.64 -20.20
N TRP A 105 12.08 -11.33 -20.41
CA TRP A 105 12.64 -10.67 -21.59
C TRP A 105 13.90 -9.88 -21.23
N LYS A 106 15.05 -10.56 -21.14
CA LYS A 106 16.43 -10.06 -21.39
C LYS A 106 17.47 -11.15 -21.06
N ARG A 107 17.49 -12.20 -21.87
CA ARG A 107 18.70 -12.99 -22.15
C ARG A 107 18.73 -13.30 -23.64
N SER A 108 18.97 -12.27 -24.44
CA SER A 108 19.29 -12.41 -25.86
C SER A 108 20.32 -11.35 -26.25
N ILE A 109 21.49 -11.39 -25.60
CA ILE A 109 22.73 -10.85 -26.19
C ILE A 109 23.84 -11.84 -25.83
N SER A 110 24.19 -12.70 -26.78
CA SER A 110 25.58 -13.06 -27.04
C SER A 110 25.70 -13.34 -28.54
N THR A 111 25.84 -12.25 -29.29
CA THR A 111 26.56 -12.32 -30.57
C THR A 111 28.01 -12.58 -30.23
N SER A 112 28.54 -13.74 -30.63
CA SER A 112 29.88 -13.99 -31.18
C SER A 112 30.22 -15.45 -30.92
N TYR A 113 30.15 -16.28 -31.96
CA TYR A 113 31.33 -16.79 -32.65
C TYR A 113 30.84 -17.71 -33.78
N MET A 114 31.16 -17.27 -35.00
CA MET A 114 31.27 -18.11 -36.18
C MET A 114 32.21 -19.28 -35.88
N ALA A 115 31.76 -20.51 -36.10
CA ALA A 115 32.62 -21.61 -36.52
C ALA A 115 31.76 -22.61 -37.31
N VAL A 116 31.94 -22.53 -38.62
CA VAL A 116 31.63 -23.58 -39.59
C VAL A 116 32.73 -24.65 -39.45
N ILE A 117 32.33 -25.91 -39.68
CA ILE A 117 33.08 -27.19 -39.59
C ILE A 117 33.05 -27.83 -38.20
#